data_AF-A0A7W1URU0-F1
#
_entry.id   AF-A0A7W1URU0-F1
#
_cell.length_a   1.000
_cell.length_b   1.000
_cell.length_c   1.000
_cell.angle_alpha   90.00
_cell.angle_beta   90.00
_cell.angle_gamma   90.00
#
_symmetry.space_group_name_H-M   'P 1'
#
loop_
_entity.id
_entity.type
_entity.pdbx_description
1 polymer ?
#
loop_
_entity_poly.entity_id
_entity_poly.type
_entity_poly.pdbx_seq_one_letter_code
_entity_poly.pdbx_strand_id
1 'polypeptide(L)'
;MRTSPMGAMLRGAAAGAVGILAMDLLWYSRHRREGGEGSFIDWEFSAGTSGWDEAGVPAKIGQRAANALTIQLPDSAAGLTNDVVHWSTGVQWGALYGLSVRSAASANVLSGATLGIVACSTSYVVLPLVKLYKPIWEYDTKTLAKDYSAHLLFGTVTSVAFRAFRRCR
;
A
#
# COMPACT_ATOMS: atom_id res chain seq x y z
N MET A 1 8.75 -26.00 -12.90
CA MET A 1 9.83 -25.08 -13.33
C MET A 1 10.16 -24.12 -12.20
N ARG A 2 11.45 -23.92 -11.86
CA ARG A 2 11.88 -22.92 -10.87
C ARG A 2 11.73 -21.52 -11.46
N THR A 3 10.97 -20.64 -10.81
CA THR A 3 10.94 -19.21 -11.14
C THR A 3 12.30 -18.60 -10.81
N SER A 4 12.89 -17.84 -11.72
CA SER A 4 14.08 -17.04 -11.40
C SER A 4 13.74 -15.98 -10.33
N PRO A 5 14.72 -15.52 -9.53
CA PRO A 5 14.50 -14.48 -8.53
C PRO A 5 13.86 -13.21 -9.13
N MET A 6 14.36 -12.76 -10.28
CA MET A 6 13.78 -11.64 -11.02
C MET A 6 12.32 -11.90 -11.43
N GLY A 7 12.02 -13.10 -11.93
CA GLY A 7 10.65 -13.47 -12.30
C GLY A 7 9.70 -13.55 -11.09
N ALA A 8 10.21 -13.93 -9.92
CA ALA A 8 9.44 -13.94 -8.69
C ALA A 8 9.18 -12.51 -8.19
N MET A 9 10.20 -11.66 -8.23
CA MET A 9 10.09 -10.23 -7.90
C MET A 9 9.07 -9.51 -8.77
N LEU A 10 9.15 -9.64 -10.10
CA LEU A 10 8.21 -8.97 -11.03
C LEU A 10 6.76 -9.45 -10.87
N ARG A 11 6.55 -10.75 -10.66
CA ARG A 11 5.20 -11.27 -10.35
C ARG A 11 4.70 -10.78 -9.00
N GLY A 12 5.59 -10.68 -8.03
CA GLY A 12 5.30 -10.11 -6.71
C GLY A 12 4.87 -8.66 -6.82
N ALA A 13 5.64 -7.85 -7.55
CA ALA A 13 5.32 -6.46 -7.85
C ALA A 13 3.93 -6.30 -8.49
N ALA A 14 3.66 -7.06 -9.56
CA ALA A 14 2.35 -7.05 -10.20
C ALA A 14 1.22 -7.51 -9.27
N ALA A 15 1.47 -8.51 -8.42
CA ALA A 15 0.49 -8.98 -7.46
C ALA A 15 0.23 -7.95 -6.34
N GLY A 16 1.26 -7.23 -5.91
CA GLY A 16 1.16 -6.12 -4.97
C GLY A 16 0.27 -5.00 -5.53
N ALA A 17 0.44 -4.64 -6.81
CA ALA A 17 -0.44 -3.70 -7.50
C ALA A 17 -1.92 -4.13 -7.46
N VAL A 18 -2.23 -5.42 -7.65
CA VAL A 18 -3.60 -5.94 -7.49
C VAL A 18 -4.08 -5.84 -6.04
N GLY A 19 -3.17 -6.07 -5.07
CA GLY A 19 -3.45 -5.89 -3.65
C GLY A 19 -3.80 -4.45 -3.29
N ILE A 20 -3.10 -3.46 -3.87
CA ILE A 20 -3.35 -2.02 -3.66
C ILE A 20 -4.78 -1.69 -4.06
N LEU A 21 -5.16 -2.02 -5.31
CA LEU A 21 -6.51 -1.80 -5.82
C LEU A 21 -7.60 -2.42 -4.92
N ALA A 22 -7.36 -3.61 -4.36
CA ALA A 22 -8.32 -4.26 -3.47
C ALA A 22 -8.44 -3.53 -2.12
N MET A 23 -7.32 -3.07 -1.56
CA MET A 23 -7.29 -2.28 -0.33
C MET A 23 -7.97 -0.93 -0.52
N ASP A 24 -7.70 -0.26 -1.64
CA ASP A 24 -8.25 1.06 -1.94
C ASP A 24 -9.73 0.97 -2.26
N LEU A 25 -10.19 -0.09 -2.93
CA LEU A 25 -11.61 -0.35 -3.10
C LEU A 25 -12.34 -0.53 -1.76
N LEU A 26 -11.70 -1.16 -0.77
CA LEU A 26 -12.28 -1.28 0.57
C LEU A 26 -12.34 0.08 1.27
N TRP A 27 -11.28 0.88 1.19
CA TRP A 27 -11.25 2.23 1.75
C TRP A 27 -12.28 3.13 1.09
N TYR A 28 -12.34 3.14 -0.24
CA TYR A 28 -13.34 3.86 -1.01
C TYR A 28 -14.76 3.42 -0.66
N SER A 29 -15.01 2.10 -0.51
CA SER A 29 -16.32 1.60 -0.08
C SER A 29 -16.72 2.13 1.30
N ARG A 30 -15.78 2.22 2.25
CA ARG A 30 -16.02 2.82 3.57
C ARG A 30 -16.29 4.32 3.46
N HIS A 31 -15.49 5.04 2.67
CA HIS A 31 -15.65 6.47 2.43
C HIS A 31 -17.03 6.79 1.82
N ARG A 32 -17.46 6.04 0.80
CA ARG A 32 -18.79 6.18 0.19
C ARG A 32 -19.93 5.92 1.17
N ARG A 33 -19.78 4.94 2.09
CA ARG A 33 -20.77 4.67 3.15
C ARG A 33 -20.84 5.77 4.20
N GLU A 34 -19.74 6.50 4.39
CA GLU A 34 -19.63 7.64 5.31
C GLU A 34 -20.03 8.98 4.63
N GLY A 35 -20.56 8.92 3.39
CA GLY A 35 -21.09 10.09 2.67
C GLY A 35 -20.10 10.76 1.71
N GLY A 36 -18.89 10.22 1.55
CA GLY A 36 -17.91 10.73 0.60
C GLY A 36 -18.39 10.67 -0.84
N GLU A 37 -17.98 11.60 -1.70
CA GLU A 37 -18.39 11.73 -3.11
C GLU A 37 -17.24 11.40 -4.07
N GLY A 38 -17.45 11.55 -5.39
CA GLY A 38 -16.43 11.28 -6.41
C GLY A 38 -16.41 9.83 -6.93
N SER A 39 -15.59 9.57 -7.94
CA SER A 39 -15.41 8.24 -8.52
C SER A 39 -14.26 7.47 -7.85
N PHE A 40 -14.23 6.15 -8.03
CA PHE A 40 -13.11 5.33 -7.54
C PHE A 40 -11.79 5.69 -8.24
N ILE A 41 -11.83 6.08 -9.51
CA ILE A 41 -10.62 6.46 -10.26
C ILE A 41 -10.05 7.77 -9.72
N ASP A 42 -10.91 8.73 -9.38
CA ASP A 42 -10.48 9.98 -8.76
C ASP A 42 -9.86 9.73 -7.38
N TRP A 43 -10.44 8.80 -6.61
CA TRP A 43 -9.90 8.35 -5.33
C TRP A 43 -8.52 7.69 -5.47
N GLU A 44 -8.39 6.76 -6.42
CA GLU A 44 -7.18 5.95 -6.62
C GLU A 44 -5.97 6.80 -7.06
N PHE A 45 -6.22 7.86 -7.82
CA PHE A 45 -5.18 8.73 -8.38
C PHE A 45 -5.23 10.14 -7.80
N SER A 46 -5.68 10.24 -6.54
CA SER A 46 -5.67 11.47 -5.72
C SER A 46 -6.18 12.71 -6.46
N ALA A 47 -7.15 12.54 -7.37
CA ALA A 47 -7.60 13.61 -8.25
C ALA A 47 -8.24 14.73 -7.41
N GLY A 48 -7.85 15.96 -7.70
CA GLY A 48 -8.26 17.13 -6.92
C GLY A 48 -7.40 17.44 -5.70
N THR A 49 -6.43 16.59 -5.33
CA THR A 49 -5.47 16.90 -4.27
C THR A 49 -4.44 17.92 -4.78
N SER A 50 -4.61 19.18 -4.40
CA SER A 50 -3.82 20.30 -4.95
C SER A 50 -2.84 20.93 -3.97
N GLY A 51 -2.82 20.46 -2.71
CA GLY A 51 -1.91 20.93 -1.67
C GLY A 51 -1.57 19.89 -0.62
N TRP A 52 -0.50 20.13 0.13
CA TRP A 52 0.07 19.17 1.09
C TRP A 52 -0.80 18.92 2.31
N ASP A 53 -1.68 19.86 2.67
CA ASP A 53 -2.56 19.76 3.84
C ASP A 53 -3.69 18.76 3.59
N GLU A 54 -4.22 18.76 2.36
CA GLU A 54 -5.26 17.83 1.87
C GLU A 54 -4.69 16.45 1.58
N ALA A 55 -3.38 16.36 1.30
CA ALA A 55 -2.76 15.15 0.84
C ALA A 55 -2.57 14.09 1.95
N GLY A 56 -2.64 12.83 1.51
CA GLY A 56 -2.37 11.68 2.35
C GLY A 56 -0.95 11.63 2.90
N VAL A 57 -0.74 10.74 3.86
CA VAL A 57 0.58 10.46 4.44
C VAL A 57 1.65 10.10 3.40
N PRO A 58 1.37 9.33 2.33
CA PRO A 58 2.33 9.09 1.26
C PRO A 58 2.91 10.38 0.65
N ALA A 59 2.07 11.37 0.35
CA ALA A 59 2.54 12.66 -0.17
C ALA A 59 3.49 13.36 0.81
N LYS A 60 3.14 13.38 2.11
CA LYS A 60 3.95 14.02 3.15
C LYS A 60 5.31 13.34 3.33
N ILE A 61 5.39 12.02 3.17
CA ILE A 61 6.67 11.29 3.12
C ILE A 61 7.48 11.71 1.90
N GLY A 62 6.87 11.71 0.71
CA GLY A 62 7.55 12.10 -0.53
C GLY A 62 8.08 13.53 -0.49
N GLN A 63 7.27 14.46 0.00
CA GLN A 63 7.66 15.86 0.21
C GLN A 63 8.86 15.97 1.15
N ARG A 64 8.87 15.26 2.29
CA ARG A 64 9.99 15.27 3.23
C ARG A 64 11.25 14.69 2.63
N ALA A 65 11.14 13.62 1.84
CA ALA A 65 12.26 13.03 1.13
C ALA A 65 12.85 14.00 0.08
N ALA A 66 12.00 14.67 -0.70
CA ALA A 66 12.43 15.70 -1.64
C ALA A 66 13.12 16.87 -0.93
N ASN A 67 12.54 17.37 0.16
CA ASN A 67 13.11 18.44 0.96
C ASN A 67 14.48 18.06 1.57
N ALA A 68 14.65 16.81 2.01
CA ALA A 68 15.94 16.30 2.50
C ALA A 68 17.03 16.29 1.40
N LEU A 69 16.62 16.21 0.13
CA LEU A 69 17.47 16.34 -1.05
C LEU A 69 17.52 17.79 -1.58
N THR A 70 17.02 18.77 -0.82
CA THR A 70 16.93 20.19 -1.20
C THR A 70 16.05 20.48 -2.43
N ILE A 71 15.18 19.55 -2.80
CA ILE A 71 14.21 19.70 -3.90
C ILE A 71 12.89 20.19 -3.31
N GLN A 72 12.49 21.41 -3.68
CA GLN A 72 11.20 21.98 -3.31
C GLN A 72 10.15 21.64 -4.39
N LEU A 73 9.17 20.82 -4.03
CA LEU A 73 8.07 20.48 -4.92
C LEU A 73 6.95 21.52 -4.81
N PRO A 74 6.32 21.95 -5.92
CA PRO A 74 5.16 22.82 -5.87
C PRO A 74 3.96 22.10 -5.25
N ASP A 75 3.01 22.83 -4.67
CA ASP A 75 1.80 22.27 -4.03
C ASP A 75 0.99 21.37 -4.98
N SER A 76 0.94 21.74 -6.26
CA SER A 76 0.27 20.95 -7.30
C SER A 76 0.88 19.55 -7.51
N ALA A 77 2.08 19.29 -7.00
CA ALA A 77 2.69 17.96 -7.03
C ALA A 77 2.17 17.04 -5.92
N ALA A 78 1.36 17.52 -4.98
CA ALA A 78 0.92 16.76 -3.81
C ALA A 78 0.16 15.48 -4.18
N GLY A 79 -0.82 15.57 -5.09
CA GLY A 79 -1.57 14.40 -5.59
C GLY A 79 -0.66 13.37 -6.26
N LEU A 80 0.18 13.80 -7.21
CA LEU A 80 1.12 12.91 -7.89
C LEU A 80 2.12 12.26 -6.91
N THR A 81 2.61 13.03 -5.93
CA THR A 81 3.52 12.52 -4.91
C THR A 81 2.82 11.47 -4.04
N ASN A 82 1.54 11.68 -3.70
CA ASN A 82 0.72 10.71 -2.99
C ASN A 82 0.69 9.38 -3.76
N ASP A 83 0.30 9.43 -5.03
CA ASP A 83 0.14 8.24 -5.86
C ASP A 83 1.47 7.50 -6.04
N VAL A 84 2.55 8.22 -6.36
CA VAL A 84 3.87 7.61 -6.56
C VAL A 84 4.34 6.90 -5.29
N VAL A 85 4.25 7.54 -4.13
CA VAL A 85 4.72 6.93 -2.86
C VAL A 85 3.81 5.77 -2.45
N HIS A 86 2.49 5.93 -2.59
CA HIS A 86 1.51 4.89 -2.28
C HIS A 86 1.72 3.64 -3.14
N TRP A 87 1.72 3.81 -4.45
CA TRP A 87 1.90 2.72 -5.41
C TRP A 87 3.27 2.07 -5.29
N SER A 88 4.34 2.85 -5.19
CA SER A 88 5.70 2.29 -5.05
C SER A 88 5.86 1.46 -3.79
N THR A 89 5.28 1.90 -2.67
CA THR A 89 5.33 1.17 -1.40
C THR A 89 4.58 -0.16 -1.50
N GLY A 90 3.37 -0.18 -2.05
CA GLY A 90 2.60 -1.41 -2.21
C GLY A 90 3.25 -2.40 -3.20
N VAL A 91 3.79 -1.89 -4.32
CA VAL A 91 4.54 -2.69 -5.30
C VAL A 91 5.82 -3.26 -4.67
N GLN A 92 6.53 -2.48 -3.86
CA GLN A 92 7.71 -2.93 -3.12
C GLN A 92 7.37 -4.10 -2.18
N TRP A 93 6.29 -3.98 -1.39
CA TRP A 93 5.83 -5.09 -0.54
C TRP A 93 5.45 -6.33 -1.33
N GLY A 94 4.79 -6.16 -2.48
CA GLY A 94 4.53 -7.25 -3.41
C GLY A 94 5.81 -7.92 -3.93
N ALA A 95 6.81 -7.13 -4.32
CA ALA A 95 8.09 -7.65 -4.80
C ALA A 95 8.83 -8.45 -3.71
N LEU A 96 8.89 -7.92 -2.49
CA LEU A 96 9.44 -8.61 -1.31
C LEU A 96 8.69 -9.91 -1.01
N TYR A 97 7.36 -9.90 -1.14
CA TYR A 97 6.56 -11.10 -1.01
C TYR A 97 6.92 -12.15 -2.07
N GLY A 98 7.03 -11.75 -3.34
CA GLY A 98 7.43 -12.64 -4.43
C GLY A 98 8.79 -13.30 -4.21
N LEU A 99 9.75 -12.58 -3.63
CA LEU A 99 11.08 -13.09 -3.28
C LEU A 99 11.06 -14.03 -2.06
N SER A 100 10.18 -13.79 -1.08
CA SER A 100 10.13 -14.59 0.16
C SER A 100 9.41 -15.93 -0.03
N VAL A 101 8.43 -16.02 -0.93
CA VAL A 101 7.68 -17.26 -1.16
C VAL A 101 8.44 -18.23 -2.09
N ARG A 102 8.99 -19.28 -1.46
CA ARG A 102 9.83 -20.29 -2.13
C ARG A 102 9.08 -21.16 -3.15
N SER A 103 7.76 -21.34 -3.00
CA SER A 103 6.93 -22.19 -3.85
C SER A 103 5.49 -21.68 -3.96
N ALA A 104 4.71 -22.26 -4.88
CA ALA A 104 3.28 -21.94 -4.98
C ALA A 104 2.49 -22.42 -3.75
N ALA A 105 2.97 -23.47 -3.09
CA ALA A 105 2.38 -23.97 -1.84
C ALA A 105 2.64 -23.02 -0.66
N SER A 106 3.83 -22.38 -0.63
CA SER A 106 4.15 -21.39 0.41
C SER A 106 3.50 -20.03 0.19
N ALA A 107 3.08 -19.70 -1.04
CA ALA A 107 2.27 -18.53 -1.32
C ALA A 107 0.80 -18.85 -1.01
N ASN A 108 0.39 -18.88 0.26
CA ASN A 108 -0.97 -19.23 0.67
C ASN A 108 -1.67 -18.04 1.37
N VAL A 109 -2.91 -18.21 1.81
CA VAL A 109 -3.68 -17.12 2.44
C VAL A 109 -2.98 -16.63 3.71
N LEU A 110 -2.41 -17.54 4.51
CA LEU A 110 -1.69 -17.17 5.74
C LEU A 110 -0.46 -16.32 5.43
N SER A 111 0.38 -16.70 4.45
CA SER A 111 1.54 -15.88 4.08
C SER A 111 1.13 -14.51 3.54
N GLY A 112 0.00 -14.42 2.84
CA GLY A 112 -0.60 -13.14 2.45
C GLY A 112 -1.09 -12.31 3.63
N ALA A 113 -1.79 -12.91 4.59
CA ALA A 113 -2.22 -12.24 5.80
C ALA A 113 -1.02 -11.72 6.62
N THR A 114 0.05 -12.53 6.74
CA THR A 114 1.30 -12.11 7.37
C THR A 114 1.93 -10.92 6.66
N LEU A 115 1.97 -10.91 5.32
CA LEU A 115 2.44 -9.75 4.54
C LEU A 115 1.66 -8.49 4.92
N GLY A 116 0.32 -8.58 4.94
CA GLY A 116 -0.55 -7.46 5.30
C GLY A 116 -0.29 -6.93 6.70
N ILE A 117 -0.21 -7.81 7.70
CA ILE A 117 0.08 -7.45 9.09
C ILE A 117 1.45 -6.78 9.18
N VAL A 118 2.49 -7.35 8.58
CA VAL A 118 3.85 -6.81 8.63
C VAL A 118 3.92 -5.44 7.95
N ALA A 119 3.28 -5.27 6.78
CA ALA A 119 3.23 -3.98 6.09
C ALA A 119 2.54 -2.90 6.94
N CYS A 120 1.40 -3.25 7.54
CA CYS A 120 0.67 -2.36 8.45
C CYS A 120 1.49 -2.01 9.69
N SER A 121 2.03 -3.00 10.40
CA SER A 121 2.82 -2.76 11.60
C SER A 121 4.09 -1.95 11.31
N THR A 122 4.69 -2.11 10.13
CA THR A 122 5.85 -1.30 9.72
C THR A 122 5.51 0.19 9.66
N SER A 123 4.31 0.55 9.18
CA SER A 123 3.88 1.96 9.16
C SER A 123 3.75 2.54 10.57
N TYR A 124 3.23 1.76 11.52
CA TYR A 124 3.15 2.13 12.94
C TYR A 124 4.50 2.15 13.68
N VAL A 125 5.58 1.65 13.07
CA VAL A 125 6.95 1.79 13.59
C VAL A 125 7.63 3.01 12.97
N VAL A 126 7.52 3.18 11.64
CA VAL A 126 8.29 4.19 10.89
C VAL A 126 7.64 5.57 10.95
N LEU A 127 6.32 5.66 10.76
CA LEU A 127 5.62 6.94 10.63
C LEU A 127 5.58 7.77 11.92
N PRO A 128 5.58 7.18 13.14
CA PRO A 128 5.74 7.95 14.37
C PRO A 128 7.12 8.61 14.50
N LEU A 129 8.19 7.96 14.00
CA LEU A 129 9.56 8.53 14.04
C LEU A 129 9.68 9.81 13.23
N VAL A 130 8.86 9.93 12.18
CA VAL A 130 8.73 11.15 11.38
C VAL A 130 7.49 11.97 11.76
N LYS A 131 6.85 11.73 12.89
CA LYS A 131 5.71 12.54 13.38
C LYS A 131 4.55 12.66 12.36
N LEU A 132 4.32 11.63 11.56
CA LEU A 132 3.15 11.55 10.68
C LEU A 132 2.05 10.70 11.29
N TYR A 133 2.40 9.72 12.13
CA TYR A 133 1.49 8.96 12.97
C TYR A 133 1.72 9.27 14.45
N LYS A 134 0.72 8.96 15.27
CA LYS A 134 0.90 8.79 16.70
C LYS A 134 1.53 7.41 16.99
N PRO A 135 2.14 7.19 18.16
CA PRO A 135 2.44 5.84 18.60
C PRO A 135 1.19 4.94 18.60
N ILE A 136 1.37 3.65 18.31
CA ILE A 136 0.23 2.72 18.09
C ILE A 136 -0.73 2.64 19.29
N TRP A 137 -0.24 2.81 20.51
CA TRP A 137 -1.04 2.76 21.75
C TRP A 137 -1.92 3.99 21.98
N GLU A 138 -1.80 5.04 21.16
CA GLU A 138 -2.64 6.24 21.25
C GLU A 138 -3.86 6.19 20.31
N TYR A 139 -3.93 5.20 19.42
CA TYR A 139 -5.07 5.00 18.54
C TYR A 139 -6.13 4.14 19.20
N ASP A 140 -7.39 4.43 18.90
CA ASP A 140 -8.51 3.60 19.34
C ASP A 140 -8.58 2.29 18.52
N THR A 141 -9.26 1.29 19.08
CA THR A 141 -9.37 -0.04 18.48
C THR A 141 -10.10 -0.04 17.14
N LYS A 142 -11.04 0.88 16.89
CA LYS A 142 -11.77 0.96 15.62
C LYS A 142 -10.86 1.48 14.52
N THR A 143 -10.03 2.48 14.81
CA THR A 143 -9.00 2.97 13.88
C THR A 143 -8.02 1.86 13.52
N LEU A 144 -7.44 1.19 14.52
CA LEU A 144 -6.51 0.07 14.30
C LEU A 144 -7.19 -1.07 13.51
N ALA A 145 -8.43 -1.43 13.84
CA ALA A 145 -9.16 -2.47 13.13
C ALA A 145 -9.40 -2.11 11.65
N LYS A 146 -9.73 -0.85 11.34
CA LYS A 146 -9.89 -0.39 9.96
C LYS A 146 -8.57 -0.54 9.18
N ASP A 147 -7.45 -0.14 9.76
CA ASP A 147 -6.13 -0.23 9.13
C ASP A 147 -5.70 -1.67 8.89
N TYR A 148 -5.70 -2.49 9.95
CA TYR A 148 -5.27 -3.89 9.84
C TYR A 148 -6.17 -4.69 8.90
N SER A 149 -7.48 -4.46 8.90
CA SER A 149 -8.38 -5.17 7.97
C SER A 149 -8.14 -4.79 6.50
N ALA A 150 -7.81 -3.53 6.21
CA ALA A 150 -7.46 -3.10 4.86
C ALA A 150 -6.13 -3.71 4.41
N HIS A 151 -5.13 -3.75 5.28
CA HIS A 151 -3.84 -4.35 4.95
C HIS A 151 -3.88 -5.88 4.88
N LEU A 152 -4.75 -6.53 5.67
CA LEU A 152 -5.04 -7.95 5.52
C LEU A 152 -5.62 -8.26 4.14
N LEU A 153 -6.55 -7.42 3.65
CA LEU A 153 -7.08 -7.56 2.29
C LEU A 153 -5.97 -7.37 1.25
N PHE A 154 -5.15 -6.32 1.37
CA PHE A 154 -3.98 -6.10 0.51
C PHE A 154 -3.11 -7.36 0.42
N GLY A 155 -2.70 -7.90 1.57
CA GLY A 155 -1.76 -9.02 1.61
C GLY A 155 -2.36 -10.34 1.12
N THR A 156 -3.61 -10.62 1.48
CA THR A 156 -4.31 -11.84 1.03
C THR A 156 -4.56 -11.83 -0.48
N VAL A 157 -5.03 -10.70 -1.03
CA VAL A 157 -5.22 -10.53 -2.48
C VAL A 157 -3.89 -10.61 -3.23
N THR A 158 -2.83 -9.97 -2.71
CA THR A 158 -1.47 -10.09 -3.26
C THR A 158 -1.04 -11.56 -3.34
N SER A 159 -1.25 -12.35 -2.29
CA SER A 159 -0.91 -13.78 -2.31
C SER A 159 -1.71 -14.55 -3.37
N VAL A 160 -3.02 -14.33 -3.45
CA VAL A 160 -3.90 -15.00 -4.42
C VAL A 160 -3.51 -14.63 -5.86
N ALA A 161 -3.30 -13.34 -6.15
CA ALA A 161 -2.86 -12.85 -7.45
C ALA A 161 -1.50 -13.44 -7.84
N PHE A 162 -0.54 -13.47 -6.91
CA PHE A 162 0.77 -14.06 -7.14
C PHE A 162 0.68 -15.55 -7.51
N ARG A 163 -0.15 -16.32 -6.79
CA ARG A 163 -0.41 -17.74 -7.14
C ARG A 163 -0.99 -17.87 -8.54
N ALA A 164 -1.93 -17.00 -8.93
CA ALA A 164 -2.55 -17.01 -10.25
C ALA A 164 -1.52 -16.71 -11.36
N PHE A 165 -0.69 -15.68 -11.20
CA PHE A 165 0.36 -15.31 -12.16
C PHE A 165 1.45 -16.38 -12.33
N ARG A 166 1.60 -17.29 -11.36
CA ARG A 166 2.46 -18.46 -11.48
C ARG A 166 1.85 -19.60 -12.28
N ARG A 167 0.51 -19.66 -12.39
CA ARG A 167 -0.22 -20.70 -13.12
C ARG A 167 -0.42 -20.36 -14.59
N CYS A 168 -0.47 -19.08 -14.95
CA CYS A 168 -0.64 -18.61 -16.33
C CYS A 168 0.64 -18.68 -17.19
N ARG A 169 1.51 -19.69 -16.98
CA ARG A 169 2.70 -19.95 -17.79
C ARG A 169 2.94 -21.43 -17.98
#